data_AF-A0AAW0AL88-F1
#
_entry.id   AF-A0AAW0AL88-F1
#
_cell.length_a   1.000
_cell.length_b   1.000
_cell.length_c   1.000
_cell.angle_alpha   90.00
_cell.angle_beta   90.00
_cell.angle_gamma   90.00
#
_symmetry.space_group_name_H-M   'P 1'
#
loop_
_entity.id
_entity.type
_entity.pdbx_description
1 polymer ?
#
loop_
_entity_poly.entity_id
_entity_poly.type
_entity_poly.pdbx_seq_one_letter_code
_entity_poly.pdbx_strand_id
1 'polypeptide(L)'
;RERVEAIRNVPVIISDGATTYATAAAETRRIETQRRHAMEIYTKTLLDIQDLEIRLGIANRWESDGEEWIAAATMLQNRRFQRAIDHLEGLVVARMFELAKVNLCDTGYKLRKHIAKALQVRSKAVKTALDRYNDAATALDPPRPTLSWEEIVNYAFLTEFDLLREGRQDIRTEPWAQPAGRVAMDQHFKLLRADEEITRLNLEIRRLVTHMQDETAFLLHHQRRLAKDGDSALAHQVHLYRMERGRFNDLHWERLRKLSREPGFSGSLSPGVSLDKHRRVPAEDVEMPEAPTTEPAPGPAPGDDAEGVDEGADVDVEAVADALEHILRIAQDIS
;
A
#
# COMPACT_ATOMS: atom_id res chain seq x y z
N ARG A 1 2.14 -82.65 -20.38
CA ARG A 1 3.58 -82.37 -20.14
C ARG A 1 3.89 -80.87 -19.94
N GLU A 2 2.95 -79.97 -20.24
CA GLU A 2 3.16 -78.54 -20.49
C GLU A 2 3.51 -77.68 -19.25
N ARG A 3 3.22 -78.15 -18.01
CA ARG A 3 3.47 -77.36 -16.79
C ARG A 3 4.96 -77.24 -16.38
N VAL A 4 5.88 -77.87 -17.12
CA VAL A 4 7.34 -77.80 -16.86
C VAL A 4 8.05 -76.80 -17.78
N GLU A 5 7.57 -76.63 -19.02
CA GLU A 5 8.23 -75.75 -20.00
C GLU A 5 7.94 -74.26 -19.74
N ALA A 6 6.79 -73.95 -19.12
CA ALA A 6 6.39 -72.59 -18.74
C ALA A 6 7.34 -71.90 -17.74
N ILE A 7 8.24 -72.64 -17.06
CA ILE A 7 9.22 -72.08 -16.11
C ILE A 7 10.54 -71.71 -16.82
N ARG A 8 10.80 -72.23 -18.03
CA ARG A 8 12.12 -72.10 -18.69
C ARG A 8 12.34 -70.81 -19.48
N ASN A 9 11.27 -70.12 -19.86
CA ASN A 9 11.33 -68.91 -20.70
C ASN A 9 10.69 -67.68 -20.00
N VAL A 10 11.04 -67.43 -18.74
CA VAL A 10 10.89 -66.07 -18.18
C VAL A 10 12.07 -65.24 -18.69
N PRO A 11 11.86 -64.20 -19.51
CA PRO A 11 12.96 -63.33 -19.93
C PRO A 11 13.50 -62.59 -18.71
N VAL A 12 14.79 -62.77 -18.41
CA VAL A 12 15.48 -61.96 -17.40
C VAL A 12 15.63 -60.56 -17.98
N ILE A 13 14.67 -59.68 -17.66
CA ILE A 13 14.78 -58.25 -17.95
C ILE A 13 15.89 -57.71 -17.04
N ILE A 14 17.10 -57.60 -17.60
CA ILE A 14 18.24 -56.93 -16.97
C ILE A 14 17.94 -55.41 -16.98
N SER A 15 17.07 -54.99 -16.07
CA SER A 15 16.65 -53.59 -15.93
C SER A 15 17.73 -52.77 -15.23
N ASP A 16 18.66 -52.24 -16.04
CA ASP A 16 19.44 -51.01 -15.79
C ASP A 16 20.08 -50.85 -14.39
N GLY A 17 20.41 -51.97 -13.73
CA GLY A 17 20.89 -52.02 -12.35
C GLY A 17 22.25 -51.33 -12.14
N ALA A 18 23.04 -51.22 -13.21
CA ALA A 18 24.28 -50.46 -13.20
C ALA A 18 24.03 -48.95 -12.99
N THR A 19 22.98 -48.41 -13.62
CA THR A 19 22.62 -46.98 -13.54
C THR A 19 22.05 -46.62 -12.18
N THR A 20 21.19 -47.47 -11.59
CA THR A 20 20.68 -47.28 -10.22
C THR A 20 21.73 -47.52 -9.14
N TYR A 21 22.66 -48.47 -9.32
CA TYR A 21 23.78 -48.64 -8.39
C TYR A 21 24.77 -47.48 -8.47
N ALA A 22 25.06 -46.97 -9.67
CA ALA A 22 25.96 -45.83 -9.86
C ALA A 22 25.43 -44.53 -9.25
N THR A 23 24.12 -44.26 -9.33
CA THR A 23 23.49 -43.10 -8.68
C THR A 23 23.48 -43.22 -7.16
N ALA A 24 23.07 -44.36 -6.60
CA ALA A 24 23.13 -44.60 -5.15
C ALA A 24 24.58 -44.53 -4.61
N ALA A 25 25.56 -45.03 -5.38
CA ALA A 25 26.98 -44.89 -5.06
C ALA A 25 27.50 -43.45 -5.19
N ALA A 26 26.84 -42.57 -5.95
CA ALA A 26 27.16 -41.14 -6.02
C ALA A 26 26.52 -40.34 -4.88
N GLU A 27 25.27 -40.65 -4.53
CA GLU A 27 24.56 -40.03 -3.40
C GLU A 27 25.23 -40.34 -2.06
N THR A 28 25.61 -41.60 -1.82
CA THR A 28 26.39 -41.98 -0.63
C THR A 28 27.74 -41.26 -0.55
N ARG A 29 28.48 -41.14 -1.67
CA ARG A 29 29.71 -40.32 -1.74
C ARG A 29 29.45 -38.83 -1.47
N ARG A 30 28.31 -38.28 -1.90
CA ARG A 30 27.90 -36.90 -1.62
C ARG A 30 27.61 -36.70 -0.13
N ILE A 31 26.83 -37.59 0.49
CA ILE A 31 26.49 -37.57 1.92
C ILE A 31 27.76 -37.69 2.78
N GLU A 32 28.65 -38.64 2.49
CA GLU A 32 29.90 -38.80 3.24
C GLU A 32 30.88 -37.64 3.02
N THR A 33 30.80 -36.93 1.89
CA THR A 33 31.55 -35.67 1.69
C THR A 33 30.95 -34.53 2.50
N GLN A 34 29.62 -34.39 2.54
CA GLN A 34 28.93 -33.42 3.39
C GLN A 34 29.21 -33.67 4.88
N ARG A 35 29.24 -34.94 5.30
CA ARG A 35 29.57 -35.36 6.67
C ARG A 35 31.00 -34.99 7.06
N ARG A 36 32.00 -35.29 6.22
CA ARG A 36 33.40 -34.89 6.46
C ARG A 36 33.52 -33.38 6.55
N HIS A 37 32.90 -32.64 5.63
CA HIS A 37 32.92 -31.18 5.66
C HIS A 37 32.22 -30.59 6.90
N ALA A 38 31.11 -31.17 7.34
CA ALA A 38 30.46 -30.78 8.59
C ALA A 38 31.35 -31.05 9.83
N MET A 39 32.12 -32.14 9.82
CA MET A 39 33.09 -32.46 10.89
C MET A 39 34.30 -31.50 10.87
N GLU A 40 34.80 -31.13 9.69
CA GLU A 40 35.85 -30.11 9.51
C GLU A 40 35.39 -28.72 10.00
N ILE A 41 34.14 -28.35 9.70
CA ILE A 41 33.54 -27.11 10.22
C ILE A 41 33.38 -27.19 11.74
N TYR A 42 32.88 -28.31 12.29
CA TYR A 42 32.70 -28.50 13.73
C TYR A 42 34.02 -28.43 14.50
N THR A 43 35.08 -29.11 14.04
CA THR A 43 36.39 -29.05 14.71
C THR A 43 37.01 -27.68 14.62
N LYS A 44 36.86 -26.97 13.49
CA LYS A 44 37.29 -25.57 13.38
C LYS A 44 36.52 -24.66 14.34
N THR A 45 35.18 -24.69 14.34
CA THR A 45 34.39 -23.80 15.19
C THR A 45 34.57 -24.11 16.68
N LEU A 46 34.83 -25.36 17.04
CA LEU A 46 35.19 -25.73 18.42
C LEU A 46 36.52 -25.09 18.86
N LEU A 47 37.54 -25.05 17.99
CA LEU A 47 38.81 -24.36 18.26
C LEU A 47 38.61 -22.83 18.34
N ASP A 48 37.85 -22.25 17.41
CA ASP A 48 37.52 -20.83 17.40
C ASP A 48 36.76 -20.43 18.70
N ILE A 49 35.89 -21.30 19.22
CA ILE A 49 35.19 -21.11 20.50
C ILE A 49 36.15 -21.22 21.69
N GLN A 50 37.04 -22.22 21.74
CA GLN A 50 37.99 -22.39 22.84
C GLN A 50 38.97 -21.21 22.97
N ASP A 51 39.43 -20.66 21.85
CA ASP A 51 40.24 -19.44 21.81
C ASP A 51 39.47 -18.21 22.34
N LEU A 52 38.17 -18.09 22.02
CA LEU A 52 37.31 -17.06 22.59
C LEU A 52 37.03 -17.24 24.09
N GLU A 53 36.80 -18.47 24.56
CA GLU A 53 36.60 -18.80 25.98
C GLU A 53 37.83 -18.40 26.82
N ILE A 54 39.04 -18.69 26.34
CA ILE A 54 40.31 -18.27 26.95
C ILE A 54 40.43 -16.74 26.98
N ARG A 55 40.17 -16.05 25.86
CA ARG A 55 40.26 -14.58 25.75
C ARG A 55 39.25 -13.84 26.64
N LEU A 56 38.09 -14.43 26.87
CA LEU A 56 37.01 -13.85 27.67
C LEU A 56 37.05 -14.28 29.15
N GLY A 57 37.97 -15.19 29.54
CA GLY A 57 38.10 -15.69 30.91
C GLY A 57 36.95 -16.60 31.35
N ILE A 58 36.27 -17.27 30.41
CA ILE A 58 35.11 -18.12 30.68
C ILE A 58 35.62 -19.47 31.21
N ALA A 59 35.53 -19.67 32.53
CA ALA A 59 36.03 -20.87 33.20
C ALA A 59 35.14 -22.10 33.01
N ASN A 60 33.82 -21.91 33.02
CA ASN A 60 32.81 -22.96 32.82
C ASN A 60 31.96 -22.59 31.61
N ARG A 61 31.73 -23.55 30.70
CA ARG A 61 30.74 -23.41 29.62
C ARG A 61 29.33 -23.61 30.22
N TRP A 62 28.35 -22.88 29.72
CA TRP A 62 26.94 -23.12 30.07
C TRP A 62 26.49 -24.50 29.57
N GLU A 63 26.09 -25.38 30.49
CA GLU A 63 25.51 -26.69 30.20
C GLU A 63 23.97 -26.55 30.02
N SER A 64 23.33 -27.55 29.39
CA SER A 64 21.95 -27.43 28.89
C SER A 64 20.87 -27.26 29.97
N ASP A 65 21.23 -27.53 31.22
CA ASP A 65 20.44 -27.46 32.45
C ASP A 65 20.79 -26.25 33.34
N GLY A 66 21.81 -25.46 32.96
CA GLY A 66 22.19 -24.23 33.66
C GLY A 66 21.15 -23.11 33.52
N GLU A 67 20.95 -22.33 34.58
CA GLU A 67 19.97 -21.23 34.61
C GLU A 67 20.26 -20.18 33.51
N GLU A 68 21.53 -19.87 33.27
CA GLU A 68 21.95 -18.93 32.22
C GLU A 68 21.67 -19.47 30.81
N TRP A 69 21.78 -20.79 30.60
CA TRP A 69 21.44 -21.41 29.32
C TRP A 69 19.93 -21.37 29.07
N ILE A 70 19.12 -21.69 30.08
CA ILE A 70 17.67 -21.64 30.01
C ILE A 70 17.22 -20.19 29.74
N ALA A 71 17.72 -19.21 30.50
CA ALA A 71 17.44 -17.80 30.29
C ALA A 71 17.84 -17.33 28.87
N ALA A 72 19.02 -17.71 28.38
CA ALA A 72 19.47 -17.38 27.04
C ALA A 72 18.61 -18.04 25.94
N ALA A 73 18.13 -19.27 26.17
CA ALA A 73 17.21 -19.96 25.26
C ALA A 73 15.85 -19.24 25.20
N THR A 74 15.27 -18.87 26.34
CA THR A 74 14.04 -18.07 26.43
C THR A 74 14.20 -16.69 25.77
N MET A 75 15.33 -16.01 25.97
CA MET A 75 15.66 -14.76 25.26
C MET A 75 15.74 -14.96 23.74
N LEU A 76 16.29 -16.09 23.28
CA LEU A 76 16.38 -16.42 21.86
C LEU A 76 15.00 -16.76 21.25
N GLN A 77 14.12 -17.46 21.97
CA GLN A 77 12.74 -17.71 21.56
C GLN A 77 11.97 -16.38 21.41
N ASN A 78 11.99 -15.53 22.45
CA ASN A 78 11.37 -14.20 22.40
C ASN A 78 11.91 -13.35 21.23
N ARG A 79 13.22 -13.40 20.95
CA ARG A 79 13.82 -12.72 19.80
C ARG A 79 13.42 -13.30 18.44
N ARG A 80 13.12 -14.60 18.36
CA ARG A 80 12.56 -15.23 17.14
C ARG A 80 11.12 -14.79 16.91
N PHE A 81 10.30 -14.78 17.97
CA PHE A 81 8.91 -14.30 17.94
C PHE A 81 8.82 -12.83 17.52
N GLN A 82 9.58 -11.94 18.16
CA GLN A 82 9.60 -10.52 17.76
C GLN A 82 9.98 -10.35 16.29
N ARG A 83 11.02 -11.04 15.80
CA ARG A 83 11.39 -11.01 14.38
C ARG A 83 10.33 -11.56 13.43
N ALA A 84 9.46 -12.46 13.89
CA ALA A 84 8.33 -12.94 13.10
C ALA A 84 7.24 -11.87 13.00
N ILE A 85 6.96 -11.14 14.10
CA ILE A 85 6.10 -9.95 14.12
C ILE A 85 6.64 -8.88 13.16
N ASP A 86 7.89 -8.43 13.37
CA ASP A 86 8.53 -7.36 12.59
C ASP A 86 8.47 -7.65 11.07
N HIS A 87 8.62 -8.93 10.69
CA HIS A 87 8.60 -9.39 9.30
C HIS A 87 7.17 -9.49 8.73
N LEU A 88 6.21 -9.97 9.51
CA LEU A 88 4.79 -10.04 9.11
C LEU A 88 4.21 -8.63 8.92
N GLU A 89 4.44 -7.74 9.89
CA GLU A 89 4.05 -6.33 9.84
C GLU A 89 4.59 -5.65 8.57
N GLY A 90 5.89 -5.71 8.32
CA GLY A 90 6.50 -5.08 7.14
C GLY A 90 5.92 -5.56 5.80
N LEU A 91 5.42 -6.81 5.74
CA LEU A 91 4.74 -7.35 4.56
C LEU A 91 3.27 -6.91 4.45
N VAL A 92 2.54 -6.79 5.57
CA VAL A 92 1.16 -6.29 5.59
C VAL A 92 1.12 -4.79 5.29
N VAL A 93 2.00 -4.00 5.91
CA VAL A 93 2.18 -2.56 5.63
C VAL A 93 2.52 -2.33 4.15
N ALA A 94 3.42 -3.12 3.56
CA ALA A 94 3.71 -3.06 2.13
C ALA A 94 2.45 -3.35 1.28
N ARG A 95 1.72 -4.43 1.57
CA ARG A 95 0.47 -4.80 0.88
C ARG A 95 -0.58 -3.67 0.94
N MET A 96 -0.74 -2.99 2.08
CA MET A 96 -1.63 -1.82 2.21
C MET A 96 -1.23 -0.68 1.26
N PHE A 97 0.06 -0.30 1.24
CA PHE A 97 0.59 0.74 0.34
C PHE A 97 0.53 0.36 -1.16
N GLU A 98 0.20 -0.88 -1.49
CA GLU A 98 0.04 -1.37 -2.86
C GLU A 98 -1.43 -1.42 -3.28
N LEU A 99 -2.34 -1.82 -2.38
CA LEU A 99 -3.78 -1.69 -2.57
C LEU A 99 -4.16 -0.21 -2.78
N ALA A 100 -3.58 0.70 -1.99
CA ALA A 100 -3.73 2.14 -2.19
C ALA A 100 -3.27 2.63 -3.59
N LYS A 101 -2.36 1.90 -4.26
CA LYS A 101 -1.88 2.20 -5.63
C LYS A 101 -2.72 1.53 -6.73
N VAL A 102 -3.52 0.51 -6.41
CA VAL A 102 -4.57 0.01 -7.32
C VAL A 102 -5.67 1.06 -7.45
N ASN A 103 -6.05 1.67 -6.32
CA ASN A 103 -7.15 2.62 -6.23
C ASN A 103 -6.83 4.03 -6.78
N LEU A 104 -5.65 4.22 -7.38
CA LEU A 104 -5.33 5.44 -8.14
C LEU A 104 -5.83 5.29 -9.58
N CYS A 105 -6.73 6.19 -9.96
CA CYS A 105 -7.15 6.39 -11.35
C CYS A 105 -5.95 6.73 -12.26
N ASP A 106 -6.13 6.56 -13.57
CA ASP A 106 -5.09 6.74 -14.62
C ASP A 106 -3.88 5.79 -14.57
N THR A 107 -3.93 4.73 -13.76
CA THR A 107 -2.96 3.63 -13.88
C THR A 107 -3.19 2.82 -15.17
N GLY A 108 -2.32 2.99 -16.17
CA GLY A 108 -2.42 2.28 -17.46
C GLY A 108 -2.32 0.75 -17.35
N TYR A 109 -2.96 0.01 -18.28
CA TYR A 109 -3.17 -1.45 -18.20
C TYR A 109 -1.93 -2.28 -17.79
N LYS A 110 -0.75 -2.00 -18.38
CA LYS A 110 0.49 -2.71 -18.04
C LYS A 110 0.86 -2.54 -16.56
N LEU A 111 0.71 -1.34 -16.01
CA LEU A 111 0.98 -1.05 -14.60
C LEU A 111 -0.02 -1.78 -13.69
N ARG A 112 -1.31 -1.79 -14.03
CA ARG A 112 -2.33 -2.57 -13.28
C ARG A 112 -1.99 -4.05 -13.22
N LYS A 113 -1.56 -4.65 -14.34
CA LYS A 113 -1.11 -6.06 -14.41
C LYS A 113 0.14 -6.32 -13.56
N HIS A 114 1.08 -5.38 -13.47
CA HIS A 114 2.23 -5.47 -12.58
C HIS A 114 1.84 -5.37 -11.10
N ILE A 115 0.95 -4.44 -10.72
CA ILE A 115 0.49 -4.30 -9.33
C ILE A 115 -0.28 -5.56 -8.90
N ALA A 116 -1.21 -6.07 -9.72
CA ALA A 116 -1.97 -7.29 -9.42
C ALA A 116 -1.05 -8.51 -9.20
N LYS A 117 -0.08 -8.74 -10.09
CA LYS A 117 0.91 -9.83 -9.91
C LYS A 117 1.74 -9.65 -8.63
N ALA A 118 2.12 -8.42 -8.30
CA ALA A 118 2.93 -8.15 -7.11
C ALA A 118 2.12 -8.25 -5.80
N LEU A 119 0.81 -7.92 -5.82
CA LEU A 119 -0.14 -8.19 -4.73
C LEU A 119 -0.35 -9.69 -4.52
N GLN A 120 -0.43 -10.49 -5.59
CA GLN A 120 -0.53 -11.96 -5.50
C GLN A 120 0.73 -12.56 -4.84
N VAL A 121 1.93 -12.15 -5.30
CA VAL A 121 3.21 -12.57 -4.73
C VAL A 121 3.33 -12.19 -3.25
N ARG A 122 2.95 -10.97 -2.88
CA ARG A 122 3.03 -10.51 -1.48
C ARG A 122 1.94 -11.09 -0.60
N SER A 123 0.75 -11.36 -1.10
CA SER A 123 -0.28 -12.11 -0.35
C SER A 123 0.20 -13.54 -0.02
N LYS A 124 0.94 -14.20 -0.92
CA LYS A 124 1.62 -15.47 -0.59
C LYS A 124 2.73 -15.29 0.46
N ALA A 125 3.51 -14.21 0.37
CA ALA A 125 4.55 -13.92 1.36
C ALA A 125 3.98 -13.64 2.76
N VAL A 126 2.87 -12.90 2.87
CA VAL A 126 2.16 -12.65 4.14
C VAL A 126 1.65 -13.97 4.72
N LYS A 127 1.11 -14.91 3.94
CA LYS A 127 0.75 -16.25 4.44
C LYS A 127 1.95 -16.98 5.06
N THR A 128 3.08 -17.07 4.33
CA THR A 128 4.30 -17.71 4.85
C THR A 128 4.94 -16.96 6.04
N ALA A 129 4.66 -15.66 6.22
CA ALA A 129 5.06 -14.92 7.42
C ALA A 129 4.08 -15.14 8.59
N LEU A 130 2.79 -15.30 8.33
CA LEU A 130 1.77 -15.68 9.31
C LEU A 130 2.04 -17.08 9.87
N ASP A 131 2.33 -18.05 9.00
CA ASP A 131 2.71 -19.41 9.40
C ASP A 131 3.87 -19.37 10.42
N ARG A 132 4.94 -18.63 10.09
CA ARG A 132 6.11 -18.42 10.96
C ARG A 132 5.81 -17.65 12.24
N TYR A 133 4.85 -16.72 12.22
CA TYR A 133 4.40 -16.02 13.42
C TYR A 133 3.67 -17.01 14.34
N ASN A 134 2.75 -17.83 13.81
CA ASN A 134 2.00 -18.82 14.58
C ASN A 134 2.91 -19.94 15.13
N ASP A 135 3.90 -20.40 14.35
CA ASP A 135 4.96 -21.31 14.81
C ASP A 135 5.75 -20.71 15.97
N ALA A 136 6.14 -19.42 15.88
CA ALA A 136 6.91 -18.76 16.92
C ALA A 136 6.07 -18.38 18.16
N ALA A 137 4.78 -18.10 17.98
CA ALA A 137 3.81 -17.81 19.04
C ALA A 137 3.53 -19.03 19.91
N THR A 138 3.38 -20.21 19.28
CA THR A 138 3.12 -21.49 19.96
C THR A 138 4.37 -22.10 20.58
N ALA A 139 5.57 -21.72 20.11
CA ALA A 139 6.86 -22.15 20.66
C ALA A 139 7.37 -21.32 21.86
N LEU A 140 6.54 -20.42 22.41
CA LEU A 140 6.80 -19.66 23.64
C LEU A 140 6.12 -20.29 24.85
N ASP A 141 6.67 -20.00 26.03
CA ASP A 141 6.05 -20.30 27.32
C ASP A 141 5.87 -18.98 28.11
N PRO A 142 4.63 -18.56 28.44
CA PRO A 142 3.37 -19.11 27.94
C PRO A 142 3.17 -18.85 26.44
N PRO A 143 2.39 -19.69 25.73
CA PRO A 143 2.13 -19.53 24.31
C PRO A 143 1.31 -18.26 24.01
N ARG A 144 1.60 -17.64 22.86
CA ARG A 144 0.99 -16.38 22.41
C ARG A 144 -0.21 -16.63 21.46
N PRO A 145 -1.16 -15.69 21.36
CA PRO A 145 -2.30 -15.83 20.46
C PRO A 145 -1.86 -15.91 18.99
N THR A 146 -2.28 -16.97 18.33
CA THR A 146 -2.15 -17.15 16.87
C THR A 146 -3.10 -16.21 16.13
N LEU A 147 -2.68 -15.72 14.97
CA LEU A 147 -3.51 -14.90 14.09
C LEU A 147 -4.10 -15.74 12.94
N SER A 148 -5.28 -15.34 12.47
CA SER A 148 -5.91 -15.89 11.26
C SER A 148 -5.60 -15.05 10.01
N TRP A 149 -5.83 -15.63 8.82
CA TRP A 149 -5.74 -14.86 7.56
C TRP A 149 -6.86 -13.82 7.43
N GLU A 150 -8.03 -14.10 8.01
CA GLU A 150 -9.19 -13.21 7.98
C GLU A 150 -8.92 -11.97 8.83
N GLU A 151 -8.38 -12.10 10.05
CA GLU A 151 -7.88 -10.97 10.84
C GLU A 151 -6.90 -10.09 10.06
N ILE A 152 -5.93 -10.69 9.36
CA ILE A 152 -4.92 -9.96 8.58
C ILE A 152 -5.47 -9.26 7.33
N VAL A 153 -6.64 -9.68 6.83
CA VAL A 153 -7.37 -8.97 5.77
C VAL A 153 -8.30 -7.90 6.37
N ASN A 154 -8.90 -8.16 7.53
CA ASN A 154 -9.81 -7.28 8.24
C ASN A 154 -9.10 -6.13 8.96
N TYR A 155 -7.80 -6.25 9.28
CA TYR A 155 -6.92 -5.11 9.56
C TYR A 155 -6.75 -4.29 8.28
N ALA A 156 -7.74 -3.44 8.00
CA ALA A 156 -7.81 -2.60 6.81
C ALA A 156 -6.95 -1.33 6.94
N PHE A 157 -6.67 -0.91 8.18
CA PHE A 157 -5.93 0.31 8.49
C PHE A 157 -4.61 0.04 9.24
N LEU A 158 -3.60 0.88 9.01
CA LEU A 158 -2.26 0.71 9.59
C LEU A 158 -2.26 0.67 11.13
N THR A 159 -3.15 1.42 11.79
CA THR A 159 -3.28 1.42 13.27
C THR A 159 -3.93 0.14 13.81
N GLU A 160 -4.58 -0.67 12.97
CA GLU A 160 -5.15 -1.94 13.42
C GLU A 160 -4.07 -3.02 13.49
N PHE A 161 -2.96 -2.83 12.74
CA PHE A 161 -1.71 -3.57 12.92
C PHE A 161 -0.86 -3.07 14.11
N ASP A 162 -1.46 -2.40 15.11
CA ASP A 162 -0.86 -2.12 16.44
C ASP A 162 -0.65 -3.42 17.28
N LEU A 163 -0.40 -4.56 16.62
CA LEU A 163 0.17 -5.77 17.20
C LEU A 163 1.52 -5.48 17.89
N LEU A 164 2.23 -4.48 17.35
CA LEU A 164 3.52 -3.83 17.63
C LEU A 164 4.05 -3.69 19.09
N ARG A 165 3.32 -4.08 20.15
CA ARG A 165 3.67 -3.72 21.54
C ARG A 165 3.76 -4.82 22.60
N GLU A 166 3.57 -6.09 22.22
CA GLU A 166 3.77 -7.23 23.14
C GLU A 166 5.18 -7.30 23.75
N GLY A 167 6.19 -6.70 23.12
CA GLY A 167 7.57 -6.67 23.59
C GLY A 167 7.90 -5.64 24.68
N ARG A 168 6.98 -4.79 25.13
CA ARG A 168 7.25 -3.78 26.20
C ARG A 168 6.09 -3.51 27.17
N GLN A 169 4.86 -3.39 26.66
CA GLN A 169 3.65 -3.11 27.44
C GLN A 169 2.45 -3.34 26.51
N ASP A 170 1.56 -4.26 26.85
CA ASP A 170 0.37 -4.51 26.04
C ASP A 170 -0.64 -3.37 26.20
N ILE A 171 -0.59 -2.42 25.27
CA ILE A 171 -1.51 -1.30 25.20
C ILE A 171 -2.86 -1.66 24.57
N ARG A 172 -3.10 -2.88 24.07
CA ARG A 172 -4.40 -3.22 23.46
C ARG A 172 -5.55 -3.11 24.47
N THR A 173 -5.25 -3.24 25.76
CA THR A 173 -6.19 -3.03 26.88
C THR A 173 -6.52 -1.55 27.14
N GLU A 174 -5.73 -0.62 26.61
CA GLU A 174 -5.91 0.81 26.84
C GLU A 174 -7.10 1.38 26.05
N PRO A 175 -7.99 2.20 26.65
CA PRO A 175 -9.15 2.76 25.96
C PRO A 175 -8.83 3.56 24.69
N TRP A 176 -7.65 4.19 24.60
CA TRP A 176 -7.20 4.98 23.45
C TRP A 176 -6.60 4.15 22.31
N ALA A 177 -6.21 2.89 22.58
CA ALA A 177 -5.70 1.97 21.56
C ALA A 177 -6.79 1.11 20.91
N GLN A 178 -7.98 1.05 21.53
CA GLN A 178 -9.16 0.40 20.96
C GLN A 178 -9.64 1.14 19.69
N PRO A 179 -10.13 0.44 18.65
CA PRO A 179 -10.57 1.08 17.40
C PRO A 179 -11.61 2.19 17.61
N ALA A 180 -12.63 1.93 18.45
CA ALA A 180 -13.64 2.93 18.80
C ALA A 180 -13.05 4.13 19.56
N GLY A 181 -12.06 3.90 20.43
CA GLY A 181 -11.34 4.95 21.15
C GLY A 181 -10.52 5.84 20.22
N ARG A 182 -9.79 5.24 19.27
CA ARG A 182 -9.10 5.99 18.21
C ARG A 182 -10.06 6.84 17.40
N VAL A 183 -11.18 6.28 16.92
CA VAL A 183 -12.19 7.03 16.16
C VAL A 183 -12.78 8.19 16.98
N ALA A 184 -13.09 7.97 18.26
CA ALA A 184 -13.59 9.02 19.16
C ALA A 184 -12.55 10.13 19.41
N MET A 185 -11.27 9.77 19.58
CA MET A 185 -10.17 10.74 19.67
C MET A 185 -9.99 11.52 18.36
N ASP A 186 -10.05 10.85 17.22
CA ASP A 186 -9.93 11.47 15.90
C ASP A 186 -11.06 12.49 15.67
N GLN A 187 -12.29 12.15 16.05
CA GLN A 187 -13.43 13.07 16.05
C GLN A 187 -13.23 14.23 17.04
N HIS A 188 -12.79 13.95 18.27
CA HIS A 188 -12.55 14.98 19.29
C HIS A 188 -11.47 15.99 18.85
N PHE A 189 -10.34 15.54 18.29
CA PHE A 189 -9.29 16.44 17.80
C PHE A 189 -9.70 17.17 16.51
N LYS A 190 -10.52 16.57 15.63
CA LYS A 190 -11.13 17.29 14.49
C LYS A 190 -12.07 18.40 14.96
N LEU A 191 -12.85 18.18 16.02
CA LEU A 191 -13.68 19.21 16.64
C LEU A 191 -12.84 20.32 17.30
N LEU A 192 -11.85 19.97 18.12
CA LEU A 192 -10.97 20.95 18.78
C LEU A 192 -10.20 21.83 17.79
N ARG A 193 -9.87 21.31 16.60
CA ARG A 193 -9.14 22.05 15.55
C ARG A 193 -10.05 22.60 14.44
N ALA A 194 -11.37 22.49 14.57
CA ALA A 194 -12.31 23.03 13.59
C ALA A 194 -12.18 24.55 13.47
N ASP A 195 -12.03 25.27 14.57
CA ASP A 195 -11.90 26.74 14.58
C ASP A 195 -10.58 27.23 13.93
N GLU A 196 -9.49 26.46 14.09
CA GLU A 196 -8.23 26.70 13.39
C GLU A 196 -8.39 26.54 11.88
N GLU A 197 -9.04 25.45 11.45
CA GLU A 197 -9.24 25.16 10.03
C GLU A 197 -10.26 26.11 9.39
N ILE A 198 -11.30 26.56 10.10
CA ILE A 198 -12.20 27.65 9.65
C ILE A 198 -11.39 28.94 9.43
N THR A 199 -10.54 29.31 10.39
CA THR A 199 -9.67 30.49 10.30
C THR A 199 -8.72 30.40 9.10
N ARG A 200 -8.19 29.20 8.82
CA ARG A 200 -7.33 28.93 7.66
C ARG A 200 -8.10 28.95 6.34
N LEU A 201 -9.26 28.30 6.26
CA LEU A 201 -10.11 28.24 5.08
C LEU A 201 -10.58 29.64 4.67
N ASN A 202 -10.86 30.53 5.62
CA ASN A 202 -11.17 31.94 5.34
C ASN A 202 -10.05 32.66 4.56
N LEU A 203 -8.77 32.30 4.80
CA LEU A 203 -7.63 32.82 4.04
C LEU A 203 -7.48 32.10 2.68
N GLU A 204 -7.69 30.79 2.62
CA GLU A 204 -7.57 30.00 1.39
C GLU A 204 -8.68 30.32 0.38
N ILE A 205 -9.92 30.56 0.84
CA ILE A 205 -11.03 31.08 0.04
C ILE A 205 -10.66 32.43 -0.60
N ARG A 206 -10.13 33.36 0.19
CA ARG A 206 -9.72 34.68 -0.34
C ARG A 206 -8.56 34.55 -1.34
N ARG A 207 -7.61 33.64 -1.10
CA ARG A 207 -6.54 33.32 -2.07
C ARG A 207 -7.09 32.74 -3.36
N LEU A 208 -8.04 31.80 -3.30
CA LEU A 208 -8.69 31.20 -4.46
C LEU A 208 -9.44 32.25 -5.30
N VAL A 209 -10.24 33.11 -4.66
CA VAL A 209 -10.91 34.24 -5.34
C VAL A 209 -9.90 35.14 -6.06
N THR A 210 -8.83 35.53 -5.37
CA THR A 210 -7.77 36.38 -5.95
C THR A 210 -7.12 35.70 -7.16
N HIS A 211 -6.77 34.42 -7.01
CA HIS A 211 -6.15 33.62 -8.07
C HIS A 211 -7.05 33.47 -9.31
N MET A 212 -8.35 33.20 -9.14
CA MET A 212 -9.30 33.12 -10.25
C MET A 212 -9.42 34.43 -11.02
N GLN A 213 -9.42 35.57 -10.32
CA GLN A 213 -9.47 36.89 -10.96
C GLN A 213 -8.16 37.24 -11.66
N ASP A 214 -7.02 37.12 -10.97
CA ASP A 214 -5.70 37.41 -11.52
C ASP A 214 -5.41 36.54 -12.75
N GLU A 215 -5.73 35.24 -12.72
CA GLU A 215 -5.57 34.35 -13.87
C GLU A 215 -6.50 34.72 -15.03
N THR A 216 -7.74 35.10 -14.75
CA THR A 216 -8.71 35.53 -15.79
C THR A 216 -8.28 36.85 -16.44
N ALA A 217 -7.74 37.80 -15.68
CA ALA A 217 -7.21 39.06 -16.16
C ALA A 217 -5.91 38.85 -16.95
N PHE A 218 -4.96 38.06 -16.42
CA PHE A 218 -3.70 37.70 -17.07
C PHE A 218 -3.92 37.06 -18.44
N LEU A 219 -4.79 36.04 -18.51
CA LEU A 219 -5.11 35.37 -19.78
C LEU A 219 -5.83 36.32 -20.75
N LEU A 220 -6.70 37.23 -20.28
CA LEU A 220 -7.36 38.22 -21.13
C LEU A 220 -6.38 39.26 -21.68
N HIS A 221 -5.46 39.79 -20.86
CA HIS A 221 -4.39 40.69 -21.29
C HIS A 221 -3.49 40.00 -22.33
N HIS A 222 -3.04 38.78 -22.07
CA HIS A 222 -2.20 38.06 -23.02
C HIS A 222 -2.93 37.69 -24.32
N GLN A 223 -4.22 37.32 -24.28
CA GLN A 223 -5.05 37.17 -25.47
C GLN A 223 -5.12 38.48 -26.28
N ARG A 224 -5.42 39.61 -25.60
CA ARG A 224 -5.49 40.95 -26.21
C ARG A 224 -4.15 41.39 -26.80
N ARG A 225 -3.03 41.12 -26.11
CA ARG A 225 -1.68 41.50 -26.55
C ARG A 225 -1.25 40.70 -27.78
N LEU A 226 -1.34 39.37 -27.74
CA LEU A 226 -0.95 38.52 -28.87
C LEU A 226 -1.77 38.82 -30.15
N ALA A 227 -3.05 39.15 -30.00
CA ALA A 227 -3.88 39.60 -31.11
C ALA A 227 -3.46 40.95 -31.70
N LYS A 228 -2.93 41.89 -30.88
CA LYS A 228 -2.33 43.16 -31.34
C LYS A 228 -0.97 42.94 -32.00
N ASP A 229 -0.17 42.01 -31.48
CA ASP A 229 1.18 41.67 -31.97
C ASP A 229 1.15 40.84 -33.28
N GLY A 230 -0.03 40.41 -33.73
CA GLY A 230 -0.24 39.68 -34.98
C GLY A 230 -0.26 38.15 -34.86
N ASP A 231 0.05 37.59 -33.69
CA ASP A 231 0.02 36.14 -33.43
C ASP A 231 -1.41 35.67 -33.11
N SER A 232 -2.25 35.69 -34.16
CA SER A 232 -3.66 35.26 -34.10
C SER A 232 -3.80 33.78 -33.69
N ALA A 233 -2.85 32.93 -34.08
CA ALA A 233 -2.88 31.50 -33.76
C ALA A 233 -2.67 31.26 -32.26
N LEU A 234 -1.65 31.87 -31.65
CA LEU A 234 -1.42 31.74 -30.22
C LEU A 234 -2.49 32.48 -29.40
N ALA A 235 -2.97 33.64 -29.88
CA ALA A 235 -4.09 34.35 -29.26
C ALA A 235 -5.37 33.49 -29.21
N HIS A 236 -5.65 32.70 -30.26
CA HIS A 236 -6.77 31.76 -30.27
C HIS A 236 -6.58 30.60 -29.28
N GLN A 237 -5.37 30.05 -29.13
CA GLN A 237 -5.09 29.02 -28.13
C GLN A 237 -5.23 29.55 -26.69
N VAL A 238 -4.74 30.77 -26.41
CA VAL A 238 -4.94 31.44 -25.11
C VAL A 238 -6.43 31.72 -24.86
N HIS A 239 -7.21 32.05 -25.89
CA HIS A 239 -8.66 32.18 -25.79
C HIS A 239 -9.35 30.86 -25.40
N LEU A 240 -9.06 29.76 -26.09
CA LEU A 240 -9.63 28.44 -25.79
C LEU A 240 -9.32 28.02 -24.34
N TYR A 241 -8.06 28.14 -23.92
CA TYR A 241 -7.64 27.85 -22.54
C TYR A 241 -8.35 28.75 -21.52
N ARG A 242 -8.49 30.06 -21.80
CA ARG A 242 -9.23 30.99 -20.94
C ARG A 242 -10.70 30.58 -20.81
N MET A 243 -11.34 30.12 -21.87
CA MET A 243 -12.74 29.65 -21.82
C MET A 243 -12.89 28.33 -21.06
N GLU A 244 -11.91 27.43 -21.15
CA GLU A 244 -11.86 26.21 -20.34
C GLU A 244 -11.71 26.54 -18.84
N ARG A 245 -10.71 27.35 -18.48
CA ARG A 245 -10.50 27.82 -17.09
C ARG A 245 -11.71 28.59 -16.55
N GLY A 246 -12.40 29.35 -17.39
CA GLY A 246 -13.67 30.01 -17.07
C GLY A 246 -14.72 29.06 -16.52
N ARG A 247 -14.98 27.94 -17.20
CA ARG A 247 -15.97 26.93 -16.77
C ARG A 247 -15.68 26.36 -15.37
N PHE A 248 -14.41 26.12 -15.05
CA PHE A 248 -14.00 25.71 -13.71
C PHE A 248 -14.19 26.83 -12.67
N ASN A 249 -13.81 28.07 -13.02
CA ASN A 249 -14.00 29.23 -12.15
C ASN A 249 -15.48 29.49 -11.86
N ASP A 250 -16.39 29.29 -12.82
CA ASP A 250 -17.84 29.44 -12.63
C ASP A 250 -18.39 28.42 -11.61
N LEU A 251 -17.96 27.15 -11.70
CA LEU A 251 -18.29 26.11 -10.71
C LEU A 251 -17.72 26.42 -9.32
N HIS A 252 -16.49 26.95 -9.25
CA HIS A 252 -15.91 27.43 -7.99
C HIS A 252 -16.71 28.60 -7.41
N TRP A 253 -17.11 29.57 -8.24
CA TRP A 253 -17.95 30.70 -7.83
C TRP A 253 -19.34 30.26 -7.35
N GLU A 254 -19.96 29.27 -7.98
CA GLU A 254 -21.23 28.71 -7.51
C GLU A 254 -21.09 28.09 -6.12
N ARG A 255 -20.06 27.26 -5.90
CA ARG A 255 -19.75 26.64 -4.60
C ARG A 255 -19.42 27.68 -3.52
N LEU A 256 -18.62 28.70 -3.86
CA LEU A 256 -18.29 29.80 -2.95
C LEU A 256 -19.52 30.65 -2.59
N ARG A 257 -20.42 30.92 -3.54
CA ARG A 257 -21.69 31.62 -3.28
C ARG A 257 -22.60 30.81 -2.35
N LYS A 258 -22.67 29.49 -2.52
CA LYS A 258 -23.40 28.59 -1.59
C LYS A 258 -22.78 28.67 -0.19
N LEU A 259 -21.47 28.44 -0.08
CA LEU A 259 -20.73 28.51 1.19
C LEU A 259 -20.91 29.85 1.92
N SER A 260 -20.93 30.98 1.19
CA SER A 260 -21.14 32.31 1.78
C SER A 260 -22.54 32.58 2.34
N ARG A 261 -23.49 31.64 2.15
CA ARG A 261 -24.86 31.69 2.67
C ARG A 261 -25.07 30.73 3.85
N GLU A 262 -24.10 29.87 4.16
CA GLU A 262 -24.21 28.91 5.25
C GLU A 262 -24.09 29.59 6.62
N PRO A 263 -24.88 29.18 7.63
CA PRO A 263 -24.78 29.73 8.98
C PRO A 263 -23.40 29.42 9.59
N GLY A 264 -22.70 30.46 10.05
CA GLY A 264 -21.33 30.36 10.58
C GLY A 264 -20.23 30.73 9.58
N PHE A 265 -20.55 31.05 8.32
CA PHE A 265 -19.56 31.60 7.39
C PHE A 265 -18.97 32.92 7.91
N SER A 266 -17.66 32.92 8.16
CA SER A 266 -16.89 34.05 8.71
C SER A 266 -15.83 34.59 7.75
N GLY A 267 -15.76 34.04 6.54
CA GLY A 267 -14.80 34.42 5.51
C GLY A 267 -15.22 35.64 4.69
N SER A 268 -14.52 35.86 3.58
CA SER A 268 -14.87 36.91 2.63
C SER A 268 -14.61 36.47 1.19
N LEU A 269 -15.60 36.71 0.32
CA LEU A 269 -15.47 36.59 -1.12
C LEU A 269 -14.92 37.86 -1.78
N SER A 270 -14.54 38.90 -1.02
CA SER A 270 -13.83 40.05 -1.56
C SER A 270 -12.41 39.65 -1.98
N PRO A 271 -11.93 40.00 -3.18
CA PRO A 271 -10.57 39.73 -3.62
C PRO A 271 -9.50 40.21 -2.64
N GLY A 272 -8.38 39.50 -2.60
CA GLY A 272 -7.14 39.94 -1.97
C GLY A 272 -6.27 40.70 -2.96
N VAL A 273 -4.97 40.73 -2.68
CA VAL A 273 -3.96 41.33 -3.55
C VAL A 273 -2.81 40.31 -3.64
N SER A 274 -2.60 39.71 -4.81
CA SER A 274 -1.59 38.64 -4.95
C SER A 274 -0.17 39.17 -4.74
N LEU A 275 0.64 38.42 -3.99
CA LEU A 275 2.06 38.72 -3.79
C LEU A 275 2.90 38.46 -5.05
N ASP A 276 2.42 37.58 -5.94
CA ASP A 276 3.05 37.36 -7.24
C ASP A 276 2.77 38.57 -8.16
N LYS A 277 3.84 39.27 -8.52
CA LYS A 277 3.78 40.43 -9.44
C LYS A 277 3.68 40.02 -10.90
N HIS A 278 4.05 38.79 -11.27
CA HIS A 278 4.08 38.34 -12.67
C HIS A 278 2.69 37.98 -13.20
N ARG A 279 1.75 37.62 -12.33
CA ARG A 279 0.33 37.45 -12.66
C ARG A 279 -0.48 38.75 -12.68
N ARG A 280 0.07 39.86 -12.18
CA ARG A 280 -0.64 41.16 -12.20
C ARG A 280 -0.51 41.82 -13.57
N VAL A 281 -1.64 42.03 -14.23
CA VAL A 281 -1.75 42.95 -15.37
C VAL A 281 -1.52 44.40 -14.90
N PRO A 282 -0.86 45.27 -15.68
CA PRO A 282 -0.83 46.71 -15.41
C PRO A 282 -2.24 47.29 -15.27
N ALA A 283 -2.41 48.28 -14.38
CA ALA A 283 -3.73 48.81 -14.02
C ALA A 283 -4.51 49.48 -15.18
N GLU A 284 -3.85 49.73 -16.30
CA GLU A 284 -4.38 50.46 -17.47
C GLU A 284 -5.22 49.58 -18.42
N ASP A 285 -5.16 48.25 -18.30
CA ASP A 285 -5.88 47.28 -19.17
C ASP A 285 -7.15 46.67 -18.52
N VAL A 286 -7.48 47.07 -17.28
CA VAL A 286 -8.50 46.39 -16.44
C VAL A 286 -9.92 46.93 -16.69
N GLU A 287 -10.53 46.51 -17.79
CA GLU A 287 -11.99 46.49 -17.90
C GLU A 287 -12.55 45.36 -17.02
N MET A 288 -13.24 45.72 -15.94
CA MET A 288 -13.92 44.75 -15.09
C MET A 288 -15.20 44.24 -15.79
N PRO A 289 -15.39 42.91 -15.95
CA PRO A 289 -16.70 42.37 -16.26
C PRO A 289 -17.61 42.54 -15.03
N GLU A 290 -18.79 43.13 -15.21
CA GLU A 290 -19.81 43.20 -14.16
C GLU A 290 -20.29 41.78 -13.77
N ALA A 291 -20.67 41.61 -12.50
CA ALA A 291 -21.16 40.33 -11.99
C ALA A 291 -22.59 40.06 -12.53
N PRO A 292 -22.85 38.95 -13.24
CA PRO A 292 -24.18 38.69 -13.79
C PRO A 292 -25.24 38.49 -12.70
N THR A 293 -26.38 39.16 -12.86
CA THR A 293 -27.59 38.96 -12.05
C THR A 293 -28.29 37.63 -12.36
N THR A 294 -29.10 37.18 -11.41
CA THR A 294 -29.74 35.85 -11.38
C THR A 294 -30.93 35.76 -12.36
N GLU A 295 -31.06 34.65 -13.11
CA GLU A 295 -32.23 33.73 -13.14
C GLU A 295 -32.02 32.52 -14.13
N PRO A 296 -32.89 31.48 -14.17
CA PRO A 296 -32.42 30.08 -14.23
C PRO A 296 -32.50 29.36 -15.60
N ALA A 297 -32.02 28.11 -15.61
CA ALA A 297 -31.80 27.26 -16.79
C ALA A 297 -32.93 26.23 -17.07
N PRO A 298 -33.04 25.74 -18.32
CA PRO A 298 -33.69 24.47 -18.68
C PRO A 298 -32.67 23.31 -18.85
N GLY A 299 -33.18 22.07 -18.93
CA GLY A 299 -32.41 20.81 -18.91
C GLY A 299 -32.25 20.07 -20.27
N PRO A 300 -32.21 18.71 -20.31
CA PRO A 300 -31.13 17.99 -21.03
C PRO A 300 -31.57 16.91 -22.06
N ALA A 301 -30.60 16.08 -22.49
CA ALA A 301 -30.69 14.81 -23.27
C ALA A 301 -30.77 14.92 -24.82
N PRO A 302 -30.62 13.84 -25.62
CA PRO A 302 -29.93 12.53 -25.44
C PRO A 302 -29.02 12.08 -26.64
N GLY A 303 -28.30 10.94 -26.49
CA GLY A 303 -27.94 9.96 -27.55
C GLY A 303 -26.77 10.26 -28.51
N ASP A 304 -26.17 9.30 -29.22
CA ASP A 304 -26.31 7.81 -29.23
C ASP A 304 -24.99 7.13 -29.73
N ASP A 305 -24.92 5.78 -29.65
CA ASP A 305 -23.73 4.92 -29.72
C ASP A 305 -23.22 4.47 -31.11
N ALA A 306 -22.00 3.89 -31.15
CA ALA A 306 -21.55 2.72 -31.96
C ALA A 306 -20.00 2.60 -31.92
N GLU A 307 -19.30 1.45 -32.05
CA GLU A 307 -19.43 0.00 -31.80
C GLU A 307 -18.21 -0.66 -32.51
N GLY A 308 -17.72 -1.86 -32.11
CA GLY A 308 -16.63 -2.56 -32.81
C GLY A 308 -15.82 -3.62 -32.02
N VAL A 309 -15.79 -4.87 -32.52
CA VAL A 309 -15.24 -6.11 -31.90
C VAL A 309 -14.59 -7.05 -32.96
N ASP A 310 -13.70 -8.01 -32.66
CA ASP A 310 -13.07 -8.43 -31.37
C ASP A 310 -11.51 -8.51 -31.46
N GLU A 311 -10.71 -9.59 -31.34
CA GLU A 311 -10.86 -11.06 -31.25
C GLU A 311 -10.01 -11.70 -30.10
N GLY A 312 -10.68 -12.38 -29.17
CA GLY A 312 -10.34 -13.63 -28.44
C GLY A 312 -8.90 -14.02 -28.05
N ALA A 313 -8.71 -14.33 -26.74
CA ALA A 313 -7.96 -15.51 -26.24
C ALA A 313 -8.08 -15.65 -24.71
N ASP A 314 -8.72 -16.71 -24.23
CA ASP A 314 -9.13 -16.85 -22.83
C ASP A 314 -7.98 -17.00 -21.81
N VAL A 315 -7.97 -16.12 -20.82
CA VAL A 315 -7.70 -16.48 -19.42
C VAL A 315 -8.82 -15.83 -18.62
N ASP A 316 -9.54 -16.60 -17.83
CA ASP A 316 -10.72 -16.15 -17.08
C ASP A 316 -10.38 -14.95 -16.17
N VAL A 317 -10.74 -13.75 -16.62
CA VAL A 317 -10.57 -12.49 -15.86
C VAL A 317 -11.77 -12.25 -14.95
N GLU A 318 -12.94 -12.78 -15.33
CA GLU A 318 -14.21 -12.58 -14.63
C GLU A 318 -14.17 -13.26 -13.26
N ALA A 319 -13.70 -14.52 -13.19
CA ALA A 319 -13.45 -15.22 -11.92
C ALA A 319 -12.39 -14.53 -11.01
N VAL A 320 -11.54 -13.65 -11.55
CA VAL A 320 -10.57 -12.85 -10.77
C VAL A 320 -11.15 -11.48 -10.39
N ALA A 321 -12.04 -10.92 -11.22
CA ALA A 321 -12.81 -9.72 -10.93
C ALA A 321 -13.83 -10.01 -9.81
N ASP A 322 -14.61 -11.09 -9.92
CA ASP A 322 -15.55 -11.57 -8.91
C ASP A 322 -14.86 -11.82 -7.56
N ALA A 323 -13.68 -12.46 -7.57
CA ALA A 323 -12.91 -12.68 -6.36
C ALA A 323 -12.40 -11.38 -5.70
N LEU A 324 -12.26 -10.29 -6.47
CA LEU A 324 -11.94 -8.95 -5.95
C LEU A 324 -13.20 -8.18 -5.54
N GLU A 325 -14.30 -8.29 -6.29
CA GLU A 325 -15.59 -7.67 -5.95
C GLU A 325 -16.20 -8.29 -4.69
N HIS A 326 -16.04 -9.60 -4.48
CA HIS A 326 -16.45 -10.27 -3.24
C HIS A 326 -15.62 -9.81 -2.03
N ILE A 327 -14.34 -9.48 -2.21
CA ILE A 327 -13.50 -8.87 -1.14
C ILE A 327 -13.92 -7.42 -0.89
N LEU A 328 -14.33 -6.68 -1.93
CA LEU A 328 -14.83 -5.31 -1.80
C LEU A 328 -16.22 -5.23 -1.16
N ARG A 329 -17.13 -6.18 -1.47
CA ARG A 329 -18.46 -6.29 -0.82
C ARG A 329 -18.35 -6.52 0.69
N ILE A 330 -17.46 -7.43 1.12
CA ILE A 330 -17.22 -7.69 2.56
C ILE A 330 -16.76 -6.41 3.30
N ALA A 331 -16.08 -5.49 2.62
CA ALA A 331 -15.68 -4.20 3.16
C ALA A 331 -16.78 -3.10 3.08
N GLN A 332 -17.95 -3.40 2.53
CA GLN A 332 -19.10 -2.49 2.39
C GLN A 332 -20.32 -2.94 3.22
N ASP A 333 -20.49 -4.24 3.46
CA ASP A 333 -21.58 -4.82 4.26
C ASP A 333 -21.37 -4.70 5.80
N ILE A 334 -20.51 -3.77 6.25
CA ILE A 334 -20.25 -3.46 7.68
C ILE A 334 -20.59 -1.98 7.94
N SER A 335 -21.83 -1.58 7.60
CA SER A 335 -22.43 -0.27 7.90
C SER A 335 -23.94 -0.35 8.08
#